data_AF-A0A916DMR9-F1
#
_entry.id   AF-A0A916DMR9-F1
#
_cell.length_a   1.000
_cell.length_b   1.000
_cell.length_c   1.000
_cell.angle_alpha   90.00
_cell.angle_beta   90.00
_cell.angle_gamma   90.00
#
_symmetry.space_group_name_H-M   'P 1'
#
loop_
_entity.id
_entity.type
_entity.pdbx_description
1 polymer ?
#
loop_
_entity_poly.entity_id
_entity_poly.type
_entity_poly.pdbx_seq_one_letter_code
_entity_poly.pdbx_strand_id
1 'polypeptide(L)'
;QRYEQWLDLFTEDGYYWMPLVHDQQDARLHASLMHEDKLLLRIRVERLAGRRTFSQQPKSRSHHLLQQPTVESMDEEKGEYTVRCAFHYTETRGDNQDIYVGWNTYTLVRQDDALKIRLKRVDLLNCDAPFGNIQLFM
;
A
#
# COMPACT_ATOMS: atom_id res chain seq x y z
N GLN A 1 0.83 -14.51 -6.97
CA GLN A 1 0.53 -13.08 -6.71
C GLN A 1 0.93 -12.28 -7.94
N ARG A 2 0.18 -11.23 -8.29
CA ARG A 2 0.31 -10.47 -9.55
C ARG A 2 0.90 -9.08 -9.27
N TYR A 3 2.13 -9.05 -8.76
CA TYR A 3 2.75 -7.83 -8.25
C TYR A 3 3.15 -6.82 -9.33
N GLU A 4 3.61 -7.29 -10.49
CA GLU A 4 3.90 -6.41 -11.64
C GLU A 4 2.62 -5.70 -12.10
N GLN A 5 1.52 -6.45 -12.25
CA GLN A 5 0.21 -5.88 -12.61
C GLN A 5 -0.31 -4.90 -11.56
N TRP A 6 -0.01 -5.13 -10.27
CA TRP A 6 -0.34 -4.19 -9.20
C TRP A 6 0.51 -2.91 -9.28
N LEU A 7 1.80 -3.03 -9.57
CA LEU A 7 2.70 -1.90 -9.77
C LEU A 7 2.28 -1.05 -10.98
N ASP A 8 1.78 -1.68 -12.04
CA ASP A 8 1.25 -1.01 -13.23
C ASP A 8 0.01 -0.15 -12.94
N LEU A 9 -0.65 -0.32 -11.79
CA LEU A 9 -1.75 0.54 -11.37
C LEU A 9 -1.26 1.93 -10.94
N PHE A 10 0.02 2.11 -10.59
CA PHE A 10 0.56 3.40 -10.16
C PHE A 10 0.94 4.29 -11.35
N THR A 11 0.73 5.59 -11.22
CA THR A 11 1.34 6.59 -12.10
C THR A 11 2.86 6.62 -11.91
N GLU A 12 3.61 7.16 -12.87
CA GLU A 12 5.08 7.23 -12.76
C GLU A 12 5.55 8.09 -11.57
N ASP A 13 4.77 9.11 -11.20
CA ASP A 13 4.97 9.96 -10.03
C ASP A 13 4.26 9.43 -8.77
N GLY A 14 3.81 8.18 -8.80
CA GLY A 14 2.98 7.59 -7.75
C GLY A 14 3.75 7.20 -6.49
N TYR A 15 3.09 7.33 -5.33
CA TYR A 15 3.65 6.99 -4.02
C TYR A 15 2.81 5.97 -3.25
N TYR A 16 3.50 5.09 -2.51
CA TYR A 16 2.94 4.28 -1.43
C TYR A 16 3.43 4.83 -0.10
N TRP A 17 2.51 5.23 0.76
CA TRP A 17 2.80 5.88 2.03
C TRP A 17 2.10 5.18 3.19
N MET A 18 2.85 4.84 4.23
CA MET A 18 2.35 4.28 5.47
C MET A 18 2.93 5.11 6.63
N PRO A 19 2.14 6.00 7.24
CA PRO A 19 2.55 6.81 8.38
C PRO A 19 3.14 6.02 9.56
N LEU A 20 4.02 6.66 10.32
CA LEU A 20 4.57 6.12 11.57
C LEU A 20 3.82 6.63 12.81
N VAL A 21 3.08 7.72 12.69
CA VAL A 21 2.27 8.28 13.78
C VAL A 21 0.83 8.50 13.36
N HIS A 22 -0.06 8.47 14.34
CA HIS A 22 -1.48 8.76 14.14
C HIS A 22 -1.64 10.16 13.53
N ASP A 23 -2.52 10.28 12.53
CA ASP A 23 -2.81 11.53 11.81
C ASP A 23 -1.58 12.25 11.24
N GLN A 24 -0.52 11.53 10.85
CA GLN A 24 0.63 12.16 10.18
C GLN A 24 0.18 12.91 8.92
N GLN A 25 0.56 14.19 8.82
CA GLN A 25 0.17 15.07 7.71
C GLN A 25 1.28 15.22 6.65
N ASP A 26 2.54 15.05 7.04
CA ASP A 26 3.70 15.27 6.17
C ASP A 26 4.56 14.01 6.08
N ALA A 27 4.75 13.50 4.86
CA ALA A 27 5.55 12.31 4.60
C ALA A 27 7.05 12.61 4.39
N ARG A 28 7.42 13.89 4.18
CA ARG A 28 8.78 14.35 3.89
C ARG A 28 9.49 14.83 5.15
N LEU A 29 8.78 15.53 6.03
CA LEU A 29 9.32 16.09 7.27
C LEU A 29 9.14 15.17 8.49
N HIS A 30 8.40 14.07 8.33
CA HIS A 30 8.21 13.06 9.36
C HIS A 30 8.51 11.68 8.78
N ALA A 31 9.32 10.90 9.50
CA ALA A 31 9.55 9.49 9.20
C ALA A 31 8.23 8.72 9.02
N SER A 32 8.25 7.73 8.15
CA SER A 32 7.10 6.88 7.84
C SER A 32 7.53 5.42 7.94
N LEU A 33 6.60 4.51 8.25
CA LEU A 33 6.85 3.06 8.13
C LEU A 33 7.24 2.70 6.70
N MET A 34 6.58 3.32 5.73
CA MET A 34 6.93 3.28 4.31
C MET A 34 6.63 4.62 3.65
N HIS A 35 7.53 5.13 2.84
CA HIS A 35 7.25 6.25 1.94
C HIS A 35 8.07 6.00 0.67
N GLU A 36 7.46 5.26 -0.26
CA GLU A 36 8.13 4.65 -1.40
C GLU A 36 7.52 5.17 -2.71
N ASP A 37 8.39 5.61 -3.61
CA ASP A 37 8.02 5.91 -4.99
C ASP A 37 7.91 4.63 -5.83
N LYS A 38 7.48 4.77 -7.08
CA LYS A 38 7.34 3.63 -8.01
C LYS A 38 8.66 2.86 -8.23
N LEU A 39 9.82 3.52 -8.13
CA LEU A 39 11.12 2.87 -8.28
C LEU A 39 11.40 1.94 -7.08
N LEU A 40 11.21 2.42 -5.86
CA LEU A 40 11.38 1.61 -4.64
C LEU A 40 10.37 0.46 -4.60
N LEU A 41 9.12 0.70 -5.00
CA LEU A 41 8.10 -0.34 -5.16
C LEU A 41 8.54 -1.40 -6.17
N ARG A 42 9.09 -1.02 -7.32
CA ARG A 42 9.63 -1.95 -8.32
C ARG A 42 10.70 -2.86 -7.73
N ILE A 43 11.67 -2.29 -7.03
CA ILE A 43 12.74 -3.07 -6.36
C ILE A 43 12.15 -4.07 -5.38
N ARG A 44 11.13 -3.69 -4.60
CA ARG A 44 10.42 -4.63 -3.71
C ARG A 44 9.72 -5.74 -4.47
N VAL A 45 8.99 -5.42 -5.54
CA VAL A 45 8.32 -6.41 -6.39
C VAL A 45 9.31 -7.42 -6.97
N GLU A 46 10.46 -6.95 -7.47
CA GLU A 46 11.53 -7.81 -7.98
C GLU A 46 12.10 -8.72 -6.88
N ARG A 47 12.30 -8.19 -5.66
CA ARG A 47 12.75 -8.99 -4.51
C ARG A 47 11.75 -10.07 -4.14
N LEU A 48 10.44 -9.81 -4.20
CA LEU A 48 9.40 -10.81 -3.94
C LEU A 48 9.38 -11.93 -4.99
N ALA A 49 9.81 -11.65 -6.23
CA ALA A 49 9.96 -12.64 -7.29
C ALA A 49 11.28 -13.45 -7.19
N GLY A 50 12.31 -12.86 -6.58
CA GLY A 50 13.67 -13.40 -6.52
C GLY A 50 13.78 -14.77 -5.81
N ARG A 51 14.32 -15.77 -6.51
CA ARG A 51 14.58 -17.12 -5.95
C ARG A 51 15.58 -17.12 -4.78
N ARG A 52 16.39 -16.07 -4.63
CA ARG A 52 17.41 -15.93 -3.58
C ARG A 52 16.99 -15.02 -2.43
N THR A 53 15.72 -14.62 -2.38
CA THR A 53 15.19 -13.82 -1.27
C THR A 53 14.84 -14.75 -0.11
N PHE A 54 15.83 -15.11 0.70
CA PHE A 54 15.66 -16.06 1.81
C PHE A 54 14.64 -15.59 2.86
N SER A 55 14.46 -14.27 3.05
CA SER A 55 13.42 -13.71 3.92
C SER A 55 11.99 -13.98 3.43
N GLN A 56 11.83 -14.51 2.22
CA GLN A 56 10.58 -14.92 1.59
C GLN A 56 10.54 -16.45 1.35
N GLN A 57 11.31 -17.21 2.14
CA GLN A 57 11.29 -18.68 2.15
C GLN A 57 10.94 -19.18 3.57
N PRO A 58 9.74 -19.75 3.79
CA PRO A 58 8.66 -19.96 2.83
C PRO A 58 8.02 -18.65 2.36
N LYS A 59 7.33 -18.69 1.21
CA LYS A 59 6.65 -17.51 0.66
C LYS A 59 5.57 -17.01 1.61
N SER A 60 5.54 -15.71 1.84
CA SER A 60 4.44 -15.08 2.55
C SER A 60 3.14 -15.22 1.75
N ARG A 61 2.04 -15.48 2.45
CA ARG A 61 0.68 -15.42 1.89
C ARG A 61 -0.06 -14.27 2.54
N SER A 62 -1.01 -13.69 1.84
CA SER A 62 -1.86 -12.64 2.38
C SER A 62 -3.30 -12.76 1.95
N HIS A 63 -4.17 -12.12 2.74
CA HIS A 63 -5.58 -11.98 2.48
C HIS A 63 -5.98 -10.52 2.75
N HIS A 64 -6.62 -9.89 1.77
CA HIS A 64 -7.16 -8.54 1.85
C HIS A 64 -8.68 -8.62 1.97
N LEU A 65 -9.22 -8.27 3.13
CA LEU A 65 -10.65 -8.06 3.31
C LEU A 65 -10.92 -6.56 3.29
N LEU A 66 -11.56 -6.10 2.22
CA LEU A 66 -11.86 -4.69 1.99
C LEU A 66 -13.35 -4.44 2.21
N GLN A 67 -13.68 -3.32 2.86
CA GLN A 67 -15.05 -2.80 2.89
C GLN A 67 -15.41 -2.13 1.56
N GLN A 68 -16.69 -1.79 1.38
CA GLN A 68 -17.09 -0.92 0.28
C GLN A 68 -16.38 0.44 0.43
N PRO A 69 -15.64 0.91 -0.60
CA PRO A 69 -14.97 2.20 -0.54
C PRO A 69 -15.98 3.36 -0.58
N THR A 70 -15.64 4.45 0.10
CA THR A 70 -16.32 5.74 0.02
C THR A 70 -15.53 6.70 -0.89
N VAL A 71 -16.24 7.56 -1.61
CA VAL A 71 -15.63 8.65 -2.39
C VAL A 71 -15.61 9.88 -1.49
N GLU A 72 -14.41 10.34 -1.14
CA GLU A 72 -14.20 11.50 -0.27
C GLU A 72 -14.18 12.80 -1.08
N SER A 73 -13.67 12.76 -2.31
CA SER A 73 -13.67 13.89 -3.23
C SER A 73 -13.68 13.43 -4.69
N MET A 74 -14.26 14.23 -5.57
CA MET A 74 -14.36 13.96 -6.99
C MET A 74 -14.27 15.26 -7.79
N ASP A 75 -13.27 15.35 -8.65
CA ASP A 75 -13.05 16.44 -9.62
C ASP A 75 -13.04 15.83 -11.02
N GLU A 76 -14.20 15.82 -11.67
CA GLU A 76 -14.38 15.21 -12.99
C GLU A 76 -13.64 15.97 -14.10
N GLU A 77 -13.49 17.30 -13.96
CA GLU A 77 -12.78 18.11 -14.95
C GLU A 77 -11.29 17.77 -14.99
N LYS A 78 -10.69 17.53 -13.82
CA LYS A 78 -9.29 17.08 -13.71
C LYS A 78 -9.14 15.56 -13.78
N GLY A 79 -10.24 14.81 -13.67
CA GLY A 79 -10.23 13.36 -13.54
C GLY A 79 -9.50 12.89 -12.28
N GLU A 80 -9.64 13.61 -11.17
CA GLU A 80 -9.00 13.30 -9.88
C GLU A 80 -10.03 12.91 -8.82
N TYR A 81 -9.76 11.82 -8.11
CA TYR A 81 -10.68 11.25 -7.14
C TYR A 81 -9.93 10.85 -5.87
N THR A 82 -10.52 11.13 -4.71
CA THR A 82 -10.04 10.57 -3.45
C THR A 82 -11.03 9.53 -2.97
N VAL A 83 -10.55 8.30 -2.75
CA VAL A 83 -11.37 7.21 -2.22
C VAL A 83 -10.77 6.64 -0.96
N ARG A 84 -11.61 6.28 0.00
CA ARG A 84 -11.18 5.71 1.27
C ARG A 84 -11.85 4.36 1.50
N CYS A 85 -11.08 3.40 2.00
CA CYS A 85 -11.54 2.03 2.20
C CYS A 85 -10.98 1.49 3.51
N ALA A 86 -11.86 1.11 4.44
CA ALA A 86 -11.46 0.33 5.61
C ALA A 86 -11.03 -1.08 5.18
N PHE A 87 -10.04 -1.65 5.87
CA PHE A 87 -9.55 -3.00 5.58
C PHE A 87 -9.22 -3.80 6.84
N HIS A 88 -9.31 -5.12 6.70
CA HIS A 88 -8.55 -6.08 7.49
C HIS A 88 -7.59 -6.80 6.55
N TYR A 89 -6.31 -6.76 6.89
CA TYR A 89 -5.25 -7.41 6.14
C TYR A 89 -4.60 -8.44 7.05
N THR A 90 -4.40 -9.64 6.52
CA THR A 90 -3.69 -10.71 7.22
C THR A 90 -2.56 -11.18 6.34
N GLU A 91 -1.37 -11.29 6.91
CA GLU A 91 -0.26 -12.00 6.28
C GLU A 91 0.27 -13.12 7.16
N THR A 92 0.76 -14.17 6.53
CA THR A 92 1.34 -15.31 7.20
C THR A 92 2.62 -15.76 6.52
N ARG A 93 3.61 -16.14 7.33
CA ARG A 93 4.82 -16.84 6.89
C ARG A 93 5.18 -17.92 7.89
N GLY A 94 5.16 -19.18 7.44
CA GLY A 94 5.27 -20.33 8.35
C GLY A 94 4.10 -20.33 9.32
N ASP A 95 4.40 -20.46 10.61
CA ASP A 95 3.39 -20.48 11.69
C ASP A 95 3.05 -19.09 12.23
N ASN A 96 3.76 -18.04 11.77
CA ASN A 96 3.49 -16.67 12.17
C ASN A 96 2.34 -16.10 11.34
N GLN A 97 1.42 -15.41 12.02
CA GLN A 97 0.31 -14.69 11.42
C GLN A 97 0.25 -13.29 12.02
N ASP A 98 0.28 -12.29 11.16
CA ASP A 98 0.15 -10.89 11.51
C ASP A 98 -1.15 -10.33 10.94
N ILE A 99 -1.87 -9.56 11.75
CA ILE A 99 -3.12 -8.90 11.36
C ILE A 99 -2.90 -7.39 11.45
N TYR A 100 -3.22 -6.71 10.36
CA TYR A 100 -3.16 -5.27 10.25
C TYR A 100 -4.55 -4.76 9.90
N VAL A 101 -5.01 -3.74 10.64
CA VAL A 101 -6.34 -3.14 10.48
C VAL A 101 -6.16 -1.65 10.29
N GLY A 102 -6.92 -1.07 9.36
CA GLY A 102 -6.76 0.35 9.07
C GLY A 102 -7.58 0.82 7.88
N TRP A 103 -7.11 1.92 7.29
CA TRP A 103 -7.71 2.54 6.12
C TRP A 103 -6.68 2.69 5.02
N ASN A 104 -7.11 2.34 3.80
CA ASN A 104 -6.43 2.77 2.60
C ASN A 104 -7.13 4.04 2.08
N THR A 105 -6.37 5.11 1.91
CA THR A 105 -6.82 6.31 1.19
C THR A 105 -6.05 6.40 -0.11
N TYR A 106 -6.75 6.52 -1.23
CA TYR A 106 -6.16 6.60 -2.55
C TYR A 106 -6.44 7.96 -3.17
N THR A 107 -5.40 8.57 -3.74
CA THR A 107 -5.58 9.60 -4.76
C THR A 107 -5.47 8.91 -6.12
N LEU A 108 -6.60 8.85 -6.82
CA LEU A 108 -6.73 8.24 -8.14
C LEU A 108 -6.81 9.33 -9.19
N VAL A 109 -6.18 9.07 -10.34
CA VAL A 109 -6.24 9.95 -11.51
C VAL A 109 -6.62 9.18 -12.76
N ARG A 110 -7.37 9.82 -13.65
CA ARG A 110 -7.75 9.27 -14.95
C ARG A 110 -6.62 9.46 -15.95
N GLN A 111 -6.08 8.38 -16.48
CA GLN A 111 -5.03 8.37 -17.51
C GLN A 111 -5.36 7.30 -18.55
N ASP A 112 -5.39 7.68 -19.83
CA ASP A 112 -5.69 6.76 -20.95
C ASP A 112 -7.00 5.98 -20.74
N ASP A 113 -8.04 6.67 -20.25
CA ASP A 113 -9.37 6.13 -19.90
C ASP A 113 -9.38 5.09 -18.75
N ALA A 114 -8.26 4.93 -18.04
CA ALA A 114 -8.13 4.07 -16.86
C ALA A 114 -7.85 4.89 -15.59
N LEU A 115 -8.25 4.37 -14.43
CA LEU A 115 -7.84 4.93 -13.15
C LEU A 115 -6.45 4.41 -12.77
N LYS A 116 -5.58 5.34 -12.36
CA LYS A 116 -4.23 5.07 -11.86
C LYS A 116 -4.06 5.66 -10.46
N ILE A 117 -3.19 5.04 -9.67
CA ILE A 117 -2.88 5.44 -8.30
C ILE A 117 -1.74 6.45 -8.34
N ARG A 118 -2.02 7.70 -7.97
CA ARG A 118 -0.98 8.71 -7.70
C ARG A 118 -0.53 8.65 -6.24
N LEU A 119 -1.43 8.31 -5.32
CA LEU A 119 -1.08 8.04 -3.92
C LEU A 119 -1.89 6.87 -3.41
N LYS A 120 -1.22 5.93 -2.74
CA LYS A 120 -1.84 4.97 -1.82
C LYS A 120 -1.30 5.23 -0.43
N ARG A 121 -2.15 5.76 0.45
CA ARG A 121 -1.86 5.98 1.87
C ARG A 121 -2.49 4.86 2.70
N VAL A 122 -1.72 4.26 3.60
CA VAL A 122 -2.13 3.16 4.48
C VAL A 122 -2.02 3.60 5.93
N ASP A 123 -3.15 3.99 6.51
CA ASP A 123 -3.24 4.40 7.92
C ASP A 123 -3.56 3.19 8.79
N LEU A 124 -2.56 2.66 9.49
CA LEU A 124 -2.73 1.57 10.44
C LEU A 124 -3.34 2.08 11.74
N LEU A 125 -4.30 1.33 12.29
CA LEU A 125 -4.93 1.64 13.58
C LEU A 125 -3.91 1.74 14.72
N ASN A 126 -2.85 0.92 14.66
CA ASN A 126 -1.79 0.83 15.65
C ASN A 126 -0.41 1.15 15.04
N CYS A 127 -0.32 2.18 14.19
CA CYS A 127 0.91 2.56 13.46
C CYS A 127 2.16 2.77 14.36
N ASP A 128 1.96 3.06 15.64
CA ASP A 128 2.96 3.30 16.67
C ASP A 128 3.37 2.05 17.46
N ALA A 129 2.78 0.88 17.14
CA ALA A 129 3.13 -0.38 17.76
C ALA A 129 4.48 -0.93 17.24
N PRO A 130 5.17 -1.76 18.03
CA PRO A 130 6.34 -2.48 17.56
C PRO A 130 5.91 -3.54 16.53
N PHE A 131 6.26 -3.33 15.27
CA PHE A 131 6.04 -4.31 14.22
C PHE A 131 7.27 -5.17 13.98
N GLY A 132 7.02 -6.45 13.68
CA GLY A 132 7.98 -7.24 12.91
C GLY A 132 8.11 -6.70 11.49
N ASN A 133 8.80 -7.45 10.64
CA ASN A 133 8.91 -7.09 9.23
C ASN A 133 7.54 -7.23 8.54
N ILE A 134 6.94 -6.10 8.11
CA ILE A 134 5.79 -6.07 7.19
C ILE A 134 6.27 -6.58 5.82
N GLN A 135 5.77 -7.73 5.39
CA GLN A 135 6.34 -8.47 4.25
C GLN A 135 5.78 -8.03 2.91
N LEU A 136 4.46 -7.81 2.82
CA LEU A 136 3.78 -7.54 1.56
C LEU A 136 2.99 -6.23 1.65
N PHE A 137 2.34 -5.88 0.53
CA PHE A 137 1.57 -4.65 0.39
C PHE A 137 0.13 -4.83 0.89
N MET A 138 -0.36 -3.84 1.63
CA MET A 138 -1.75 -3.68 2.06
C MET A 138 -2.48 -2.78 1.07
#